data_AF-A0A2Z7CEU8-F1
#
_entry.id   AF-A0A2Z7CEU8-F1
#
_cell.length_a   1.000
_cell.length_b   1.000
_cell.length_c   1.000
_cell.angle_alpha   90.00
_cell.angle_beta   90.00
_cell.angle_gamma   90.00
#
_symmetry.space_group_name_H-M   'P 1'
#
loop_
_entity.id
_entity.type
_entity.pdbx_description
1 polymer ?
#
loop_
_entity_poly.entity_id
_entity_poly.type
_entity_poly.pdbx_seq_one_letter_code
_entity_poly.pdbx_strand_id
1 'polypeptide(L)'
;MIVIDELPFKFVEGEGFRSFMAMVCPRCIIQDGQLHFTITIDNASSNDVAINRFRRKMANWDSTILKRDHIHMRCVAHIINLIVVDGLKDISESVTRVRDAVKYVKQSPARLNKFKECAMFEKIESKSSLCLDVSTRWNSTFLMLNVAQKFERAFERFDEEDPYFKLDLQCKKREVIVNDDGS
;
A
#
# COMPACT_ATOMS: atom_id res chain seq x y z
N MET A 1 8.90 14.41 4.10
CA MET A 1 7.71 13.75 3.52
C MET A 1 6.56 14.73 3.68
N ILE A 2 6.25 15.48 2.62
CA ILE A 2 4.97 16.20 2.55
C ILE A 2 3.96 15.12 2.20
N VAL A 3 3.01 14.87 3.09
CA VAL A 3 1.95 13.88 2.90
C VAL A 3 0.95 14.49 1.92
N ILE A 4 1.00 14.08 0.65
CA ILE A 4 0.09 14.57 -0.41
C ILE A 4 -0.83 13.43 -0.90
N ASP A 5 -1.05 12.39 -0.10
CA ASP A 5 -2.09 11.39 -0.41
C ASP A 5 -2.87 11.09 0.87
N GLU A 6 -3.91 11.88 1.08
CA GLU A 6 -4.86 11.68 2.18
C GLU A 6 -5.71 10.44 1.91
N LEU A 7 -5.40 9.35 2.62
CA LEU A 7 -6.39 8.33 2.91
C LEU A 7 -7.50 8.98 3.77
N PRO A 8 -8.79 8.68 3.52
CA PRO A 8 -9.87 9.30 4.27
C PRO A 8 -9.72 9.05 5.78
N PHE A 9 -9.77 10.14 6.56
CA PHE A 9 -9.59 10.19 8.02
C PHE A 9 -10.42 9.16 8.81
N LYS A 10 -11.49 8.61 8.23
CA LYS A 10 -12.38 7.64 8.87
C LYS A 10 -11.69 6.33 9.30
N PHE A 11 -10.57 5.94 8.65
CA PHE A 11 -9.84 4.71 9.00
C PHE A 11 -8.83 4.93 10.15
N VAL A 12 -8.33 6.16 10.33
CA VAL A 12 -7.35 6.50 11.39
C VAL A 12 -8.00 6.82 12.74
N GLU A 13 -9.33 6.72 12.84
CA GLU A 13 -10.11 6.99 14.06
C GLU A 13 -10.49 5.72 14.85
N GLY A 14 -10.24 4.51 14.31
CA GLY A 14 -10.51 3.27 15.03
C GLY A 14 -9.68 3.15 16.32
N GLU A 15 -10.29 2.69 17.42
CA GLU A 15 -9.63 2.59 18.73
C GLU A 15 -8.38 1.70 18.70
N GLY A 16 -8.42 0.61 17.93
CA GLY A 16 -7.26 -0.27 17.71
C GLY A 16 -6.11 0.44 16.97
N PHE A 17 -6.42 1.19 15.91
CA PHE A 17 -5.40 1.95 15.17
C PHE A 17 -4.82 3.09 16.03
N ARG A 18 -5.65 3.77 16.82
CA ARG A 18 -5.20 4.78 17.78
C ARG A 18 -4.28 4.21 18.85
N SER A 19 -4.62 3.03 19.39
CA SER A 19 -3.80 2.32 20.38
C SER A 19 -2.47 1.86 19.78
N PHE A 20 -2.50 1.31 18.56
CA PHE A 20 -1.31 0.96 17.80
C PHE A 20 -0.43 2.18 17.55
N MET A 21 -1.00 3.28 17.04
CA MET A 21 -0.27 4.53 16.78
C MET A 21 0.31 5.14 18.05
N ALA A 22 -0.38 5.04 19.19
CA ALA A 22 0.16 5.48 20.48
C ALA A 22 1.37 4.64 20.93
N MET A 23 1.43 3.35 20.55
CA MET A 23 2.55 2.46 20.82
C MET A 23 3.74 2.71 19.88
N VAL A 24 3.50 2.83 18.56
CA VAL A 24 4.58 2.94 17.56
C VAL A 24 5.07 4.37 17.33
N CYS A 25 4.25 5.37 17.67
CA CYS A 25 4.62 6.78 17.67
C CYS A 25 4.58 7.28 19.13
N PRO A 26 5.59 6.97 19.95
CA PRO A 26 5.64 7.47 21.31
C PRO A 26 5.62 9.00 21.26
N ARG A 27 4.66 9.61 21.96
CA ARG A 27 4.63 11.07 22.13
C ARG A 27 5.92 11.47 22.82
N CYS A 28 6.82 12.15 22.09
CA CYS A 28 7.92 12.88 22.69
C CYS A 28 7.33 14.08 23.44
N ILE A 29 6.86 13.85 24.67
CA ILE A 29 6.38 14.92 25.52
C ILE A 29 7.61 15.73 25.93
N ILE A 30 7.69 16.97 25.46
CA ILE A 30 8.71 17.93 25.86
C ILE A 30 8.36 18.35 27.29
N GLN A 31 8.87 17.60 28.28
CA GLN A 31 8.52 17.85 29.69
C GLN A 31 9.36 18.96 30.33
N ASP A 32 10.54 19.31 29.78
CA ASP A 32 11.52 20.17 30.47
C ASP A 32 12.06 21.35 29.62
N GLY A 33 11.40 21.74 28.53
CA GLY A 33 11.90 22.82 27.66
C GLY A 33 13.23 22.50 26.95
N GLN A 34 13.68 21.24 26.98
CA GLN A 34 14.83 20.74 26.22
C GLN A 34 14.43 20.42 24.77
N LEU A 35 15.22 20.93 23.82
CA LEU A 35 15.05 20.67 22.40
C LEU A 35 15.57 19.27 22.05
N HIS A 36 14.70 18.27 22.03
CA HIS A 36 15.07 16.94 21.54
C HIS A 36 15.08 16.93 20.01
N PHE A 37 16.25 16.66 19.42
CA PHE A 37 16.39 16.48 17.99
C PHE A 37 16.26 14.99 17.63
N THR A 38 15.17 14.63 16.94
CA THR A 38 14.89 13.26 16.51
C THR A 38 14.75 13.21 14.98
N ILE A 39 15.43 12.24 14.36
CA ILE A 39 15.31 11.95 12.93
C ILE A 39 14.47 10.69 12.77
N THR A 40 13.45 10.75 11.92
CA THR A 40 12.71 9.58 11.45
C THR A 40 13.26 9.11 10.11
N ILE A 41 13.71 7.86 10.03
CA ILE A 41 14.19 7.25 8.78
C ILE A 41 13.48 5.90 8.56
N ASP A 42 13.36 5.45 7.32
CA ASP A 42 12.83 4.13 7.00
C ASP A 42 13.71 3.00 7.57
N ASN A 43 13.18 1.77 7.66
CA ASN A 43 13.84 0.67 8.34
C ASN A 43 14.84 -0.06 7.41
N ALA A 44 15.73 0.68 6.78
CA ALA A 44 16.81 0.14 5.95
C ALA A 44 18.13 0.12 6.74
N SER A 45 18.91 -0.96 6.63
CA SER A 45 20.19 -1.12 7.33
C SER A 45 21.24 -0.06 6.95
N SER A 46 21.15 0.50 5.74
CA SER A 46 21.97 1.63 5.31
C SER A 46 21.77 2.88 6.17
N ASN A 47 20.57 3.05 6.76
CA ASN A 47 20.28 4.17 7.64
C ASN A 47 20.96 4.05 8.99
N ASP A 48 21.25 2.83 9.46
CA ASP A 48 22.02 2.63 10.69
C ASP A 48 23.44 3.20 10.54
N VAL A 49 24.04 3.05 9.36
CA VAL A 49 25.35 3.64 9.03
C VAL A 49 25.26 5.18 9.02
N ALA A 50 24.21 5.73 8.40
CA ALA A 50 23.98 7.18 8.35
C ALA A 50 23.76 7.78 9.74
N ILE A 51 22.93 7.14 10.58
CA ILE A 51 22.69 7.53 11.98
C ILE A 51 23.97 7.42 12.80
N ASN A 52 24.77 6.37 12.63
CA ASN A 52 26.03 6.22 13.37
C ASN A 52 27.09 7.25 12.94
N ARG A 53 27.08 7.67 11.68
CA ARG A 53 27.92 8.79 11.21
C ARG A 53 27.42 10.12 11.78
N PHE A 54 26.11 10.31 11.81
CA PHE A 54 25.47 11.51 12.35
C PHE A 54 25.71 11.66 13.86
N ARG A 55 25.54 10.58 14.63
CA ARG A 55 25.87 10.50 16.07
C ARG A 55 27.31 10.90 16.35
N ARG A 56 28.27 10.41 15.54
CA ARG A 56 29.69 10.76 15.69
C ARG A 56 29.96 12.25 15.44
N LYS A 57 29.29 12.87 14.48
CA LYS A 57 29.42 14.32 14.24
C LYS A 57 28.80 15.16 15.37
N MET A 58 27.66 14.75 15.88
CA MET A 58 27.00 15.44 17.00
C MET A 58 27.76 15.28 18.33
N ALA A 59 28.60 14.25 18.49
CA ALA A 59 29.42 14.09 19.68
C ALA A 59 30.41 15.25 19.91
N ASN A 60 30.72 16.03 18.86
CA ASN A 60 31.63 17.17 18.91
C ASN A 60 30.90 18.52 19.12
N TRP A 61 29.57 18.51 19.25
CA TRP A 61 28.79 19.71 19.52
C TRP A 61 28.61 19.87 21.04
N ASP A 62 29.27 20.87 21.62
CA ASP A 62 29.13 21.24 23.03
C ASP A 62 27.77 21.89 23.25
N SER A 63 26.76 21.10 23.59
CA SER A 63 25.51 21.63 24.12
C SER A 63 24.68 20.57 24.83
N THR A 64 24.04 21.02 25.91
CA THR A 64 23.10 20.37 26.84
C THR A 64 21.82 19.80 26.18
N ILE A 65 21.80 19.64 24.86
CA ILE A 65 20.59 19.50 24.02
C ILE A 65 20.17 18.03 23.82
N LEU A 66 21.01 17.04 24.14
CA LEU A 66 20.77 15.68 23.63
C LEU A 66 20.97 14.59 24.67
N LYS A 67 19.89 14.22 25.38
CA LYS A 67 19.76 12.83 25.84
C LYS A 67 19.75 11.95 24.58
N ARG A 68 20.83 11.20 24.39
CA ARG A 68 21.18 10.43 23.18
C ARG A 68 20.22 9.27 22.87
N ASP A 69 19.31 9.00 23.78
CA ASP A 69 18.50 7.79 23.79
C ASP A 69 17.45 7.76 22.66
N HIS A 70 17.10 8.92 22.06
CA HIS A 70 15.99 9.03 21.09
C HIS A 70 16.35 9.80 19.79
N ILE A 71 17.59 9.69 19.30
CA ILE A 71 18.05 10.36 18.06
C ILE A 71 17.40 9.74 16.79
N HIS A 72 17.10 8.44 16.82
CA HIS A 72 16.54 7.70 15.69
C HIS A 72 15.20 7.08 16.08
N MET A 73 14.16 7.45 15.33
CA MET A 73 12.89 6.73 15.34
C MET A 73 12.68 6.07 13.97
N ARG A 74 12.17 4.83 13.97
CA ARG A 74 11.75 4.19 12.72
C ARG A 74 10.52 4.91 12.17
N CYS A 75 10.47 5.06 10.85
CA CYS A 75 9.31 5.65 10.18
C CYS A 75 8.07 4.76 10.38
N VAL A 76 7.04 5.29 11.07
CA VAL A 76 5.77 4.58 11.29
C VAL A 76 5.08 4.23 9.97
N ALA A 77 5.14 5.11 8.96
CA ALA A 77 4.61 4.81 7.64
C ALA A 77 5.31 3.60 6.99
N HIS A 78 6.61 3.42 7.26
CA HIS A 78 7.34 2.24 6.81
C HIS A 78 6.95 0.99 7.60
N ILE A 79 6.74 1.09 8.91
CA ILE A 79 6.26 -0.04 9.73
C ILE A 79 4.87 -0.51 9.25
N ILE A 80 3.95 0.43 9.00
CA ILE A 80 2.63 0.13 8.44
C ILE A 80 2.78 -0.54 7.07
N ASN A 81 3.65 -0.03 6.20
CA ASN A 81 3.94 -0.65 4.91
C ASN A 81 4.43 -2.10 5.06
N LEU A 82 5.34 -2.38 6.01
CA LEU A 82 5.80 -3.74 6.26
C LEU A 82 4.67 -4.66 6.72
N ILE A 83 3.82 -4.22 7.64
CA ILE A 83 2.67 -5.00 8.13
C ILE A 83 1.69 -5.29 7.00
N VAL A 84 1.34 -4.27 6.22
CA VAL A 84 0.38 -4.42 5.12
C VAL A 84 0.95 -5.34 4.03
N VAL A 85 2.22 -5.17 3.65
CA VAL A 85 2.86 -6.03 2.65
C VAL A 85 2.91 -7.48 3.12
N ASP A 86 3.19 -7.71 4.40
CA ASP A 86 3.19 -9.07 4.96
C ASP A 86 1.79 -9.70 4.92
N GLY A 87 0.76 -8.99 5.39
CA GLY A 87 -0.62 -9.46 5.30
C GLY A 87 -1.13 -9.64 3.86
N LEU A 88 -0.62 -8.87 2.89
CA LEU A 88 -0.95 -9.05 1.47
C LEU A 88 -0.40 -10.37 0.90
N LYS A 89 0.61 -11.00 1.53
CA LYS A 89 1.12 -12.30 1.08
C LYS A 89 0.07 -13.40 1.26
N ASP A 90 -0.66 -13.37 2.38
CA ASP A 90 -1.68 -14.37 2.70
C ASP A 90 -2.87 -14.34 1.72
N ILE A 91 -3.15 -13.17 1.14
CA ILE A 91 -4.24 -12.98 0.16
C ILE A 91 -3.72 -12.75 -1.27
N SER A 92 -2.45 -13.04 -1.52
CA SER A 92 -1.76 -12.70 -2.77
C SER A 92 -2.40 -13.33 -4.00
N GLU A 93 -2.95 -14.55 -3.91
CA GLU A 93 -3.68 -15.21 -5.00
C GLU A 93 -4.93 -14.40 -5.38
N SER A 94 -5.73 -14.00 -4.38
CA SER A 94 -6.96 -13.23 -4.62
C SER A 94 -6.65 -11.86 -5.22
N VAL A 95 -5.62 -11.18 -4.72
CA VAL A 95 -5.15 -9.90 -5.28
C VAL A 95 -4.69 -10.08 -6.72
N THR A 96 -3.97 -11.15 -7.02
CA THR A 96 -3.49 -11.45 -8.38
C THR A 96 -4.64 -11.71 -9.34
N ARG A 97 -5.68 -12.43 -8.92
CA ARG A 97 -6.88 -12.64 -9.74
C ARG A 97 -7.58 -11.34 -10.10
N VAL A 98 -7.75 -10.42 -9.13
CA VAL A 98 -8.33 -9.10 -9.41
C VAL A 98 -7.41 -8.29 -10.34
N ARG A 99 -6.10 -8.34 -10.11
CA ARG A 99 -5.11 -7.68 -10.97
C ARG A 99 -5.20 -8.18 -12.41
N ASP A 100 -5.34 -9.48 -12.63
CA ASP A 100 -5.44 -10.07 -13.96
C ASP A 100 -6.76 -9.68 -14.66
N ALA A 101 -7.86 -9.64 -13.93
CA ALA A 101 -9.14 -9.15 -14.45
C ALA A 101 -9.04 -7.69 -14.91
N VAL A 102 -8.47 -6.82 -14.07
CA VAL A 102 -8.23 -5.41 -14.41
C VAL A 102 -7.29 -5.29 -15.61
N LYS A 103 -6.22 -6.09 -15.63
CA LYS A 103 -5.24 -6.11 -16.73
C LYS A 103 -5.88 -6.53 -18.04
N TYR A 104 -6.74 -7.55 -18.04
CA TYR A 104 -7.44 -8.03 -19.24
C TYR A 104 -8.32 -6.94 -19.86
N VAL A 105 -9.15 -6.27 -19.02
CA VAL A 105 -10.03 -5.19 -19.47
C VAL A 105 -9.21 -4.02 -20.05
N LYS A 106 -8.10 -3.67 -19.40
CA LYS A 106 -7.23 -2.56 -19.83
C LYS A 106 -6.27 -2.92 -20.98
N GLN A 107 -6.20 -4.19 -21.38
CA GLN A 107 -5.25 -4.66 -22.39
C GLN A 107 -5.51 -4.06 -23.78
N SER A 108 -6.76 -3.72 -24.09
CA SER A 108 -7.12 -3.07 -25.36
C SER A 108 -8.19 -1.99 -25.17
N PRO A 109 -8.19 -0.93 -26.00
CA PRO A 109 -9.24 0.08 -25.98
C PRO A 109 -10.64 -0.50 -26.23
N ALA A 110 -10.74 -1.54 -27.06
CA ALA A 110 -12.01 -2.21 -27.38
C ALA A 110 -12.62 -2.90 -26.14
N ARG A 111 -11.82 -3.67 -25.40
CA ARG A 111 -12.27 -4.31 -24.14
C ARG A 111 -12.63 -3.27 -23.09
N LEU A 112 -11.84 -2.22 -22.97
CA LEU A 112 -12.13 -1.13 -22.04
C LEU A 112 -13.43 -0.41 -22.38
N ASN A 113 -13.72 -0.17 -23.66
CA ASN A 113 -14.99 0.44 -24.07
C ASN A 113 -16.18 -0.48 -23.80
N LYS A 114 -16.07 -1.77 -24.13
CA LYS A 114 -17.10 -2.76 -23.82
C LYS A 114 -17.37 -2.87 -22.31
N PHE A 115 -16.32 -2.80 -21.49
CA PHE A 115 -16.46 -2.74 -20.04
C PHE A 115 -17.17 -1.48 -19.54
N LYS A 116 -16.88 -0.31 -20.14
CA LYS A 116 -17.59 0.94 -19.82
C LYS A 116 -19.08 0.83 -20.15
N GLU A 117 -19.44 0.20 -21.27
CA GLU A 117 -20.83 -0.09 -21.61
C GLU A 117 -21.47 -0.98 -20.53
N CYS A 118 -20.80 -2.05 -20.10
CA CYS A 118 -21.27 -2.90 -18.99
C CYS A 118 -21.52 -2.10 -17.71
N ALA A 119 -20.60 -1.20 -17.34
CA ALA A 119 -20.76 -0.32 -16.18
C ALA A 119 -21.93 0.67 -16.31
N MET A 120 -22.18 1.17 -17.53
CA MET A 120 -23.35 2.02 -17.82
C MET A 120 -24.66 1.23 -17.70
N PHE A 121 -24.70 0.00 -18.23
CA PHE A 121 -25.87 -0.89 -18.11
C PHE A 121 -26.21 -1.23 -16.66
N GLU A 122 -25.19 -1.52 -15.85
CA GLU A 122 -25.32 -1.77 -14.42
C GLU A 122 -25.60 -0.50 -13.59
N LYS A 123 -25.69 0.67 -14.24
CA LYS A 123 -25.95 1.98 -13.62
C LYS A 123 -24.97 2.31 -12.49
N ILE A 124 -23.69 1.98 -12.69
CA ILE A 124 -22.65 2.25 -11.71
C ILE A 124 -22.34 3.76 -11.74
N GLU A 125 -22.77 4.49 -10.71
CA GLU A 125 -22.59 5.95 -10.59
C GLU A 125 -21.14 6.38 -10.24
N SER A 126 -20.22 5.43 -10.20
CA SER A 126 -18.84 5.68 -9.78
C SER A 126 -18.04 6.44 -10.84
N LYS A 127 -17.52 7.62 -10.47
CA LYS A 127 -16.60 8.41 -11.32
C LYS A 127 -15.17 7.84 -11.42
N SER A 128 -14.85 6.80 -10.65
CA SER A 128 -13.53 6.19 -10.66
C SER A 128 -13.28 5.41 -11.95
N SER A 129 -12.03 5.33 -12.40
CA SER A 129 -11.62 4.47 -13.51
C SER A 129 -10.76 3.32 -13.00
N LEU A 130 -10.83 2.16 -13.67
CA LEU A 130 -9.99 1.01 -13.35
C LEU A 130 -8.51 1.40 -13.38
N CYS A 131 -7.76 1.06 -12.34
CA CYS A 131 -6.32 1.28 -12.21
C CYS A 131 -5.60 -0.03 -11.92
N LEU A 132 -4.42 -0.23 -12.50
CA LEU A 132 -3.56 -1.35 -12.17
C LEU A 132 -2.66 -0.94 -11.00
N ASP A 133 -2.40 -1.84 -10.08
CA ASP A 133 -1.51 -1.58 -8.96
C ASP A 133 -0.02 -1.67 -9.35
N VAL A 134 0.81 -1.18 -8.44
CA VAL A 134 2.26 -1.33 -8.43
C VAL A 134 2.59 -2.24 -7.26
N SER A 135 3.07 -3.44 -7.54
CA SER A 135 3.29 -4.51 -6.53
C SER A 135 4.19 -4.10 -5.37
N THR A 136 5.06 -3.11 -5.56
CA THR A 136 5.95 -2.57 -4.52
C THR A 136 5.31 -1.50 -3.65
N ARG A 137 4.04 -1.12 -3.88
CA ARG A 137 3.34 -0.03 -3.18
C ARG A 137 1.92 -0.45 -2.77
N TRP A 138 1.74 -0.81 -1.51
CA TRP A 138 0.45 -1.27 -0.97
C TRP A 138 -0.72 -0.29 -1.22
N ASN A 139 -0.48 1.02 -1.17
CA ASN A 139 -1.49 2.04 -1.46
C ASN A 139 -2.13 1.85 -2.84
N SER A 140 -1.32 1.49 -3.84
CA SER A 140 -1.81 1.27 -5.20
C SER A 140 -2.63 -0.02 -5.31
N THR A 141 -2.24 -1.08 -4.59
CA THR A 141 -3.02 -2.32 -4.48
C THR A 141 -4.36 -2.06 -3.83
N PHE A 142 -4.38 -1.30 -2.73
CA PHE A 142 -5.62 -0.87 -2.09
C PHE A 142 -6.53 -0.09 -3.06
N LEU A 143 -5.99 0.88 -3.80
CA LEU A 143 -6.77 1.65 -4.77
C LEU A 143 -7.35 0.77 -5.87
N MET A 144 -6.57 -0.18 -6.41
CA MET A 144 -7.06 -1.14 -7.41
C MET A 144 -8.22 -1.96 -6.86
N LEU A 145 -8.08 -2.54 -5.66
CA LEU A 145 -9.13 -3.36 -5.04
C LEU A 145 -10.38 -2.54 -4.73
N ASN A 146 -10.22 -1.34 -4.15
CA ASN A 146 -11.32 -0.44 -3.83
C ASN A 146 -12.10 0.01 -5.06
N VAL A 147 -11.42 0.24 -6.18
CA VAL A 147 -12.09 0.54 -7.46
C VAL A 147 -12.73 -0.72 -8.03
N ALA A 148 -12.01 -1.84 -8.10
CA ALA A 148 -12.52 -3.09 -8.65
C ALA A 148 -13.81 -3.54 -7.96
N GLN A 149 -13.88 -3.41 -6.63
CA GLN A 149 -15.08 -3.71 -5.84
C GLN A 149 -16.29 -2.86 -6.27
N LYS A 150 -16.10 -1.56 -6.55
CA LYS A 150 -17.19 -0.69 -7.03
C LYS A 150 -17.71 -1.10 -8.41
N PHE A 151 -16.90 -1.82 -9.18
CA PHE A 151 -17.23 -2.32 -10.52
C PHE A 151 -17.53 -3.82 -10.55
N GLU A 152 -17.77 -4.47 -9.40
CA GLU A 152 -18.02 -5.92 -9.31
C GLU A 152 -19.11 -6.39 -10.29
N ARG A 153 -20.27 -5.76 -10.27
CA ARG A 153 -21.38 -6.07 -11.20
C ARG A 153 -21.03 -5.86 -12.67
N ALA A 154 -20.17 -4.89 -12.98
CA ALA A 154 -19.71 -4.67 -14.35
C ALA A 154 -18.76 -5.79 -14.80
N PHE A 155 -17.92 -6.33 -13.90
CA PHE A 155 -17.10 -7.51 -14.20
C PHE A 155 -17.94 -8.76 -14.41
N GLU A 156 -18.99 -8.96 -13.62
CA GLU A 156 -19.93 -10.08 -13.80
C GLU A 156 -20.60 -10.02 -15.17
N ARG A 157 -21.15 -8.86 -15.55
CA ARG A 157 -21.72 -8.66 -16.89
C ARG A 157 -20.67 -8.81 -18.00
N PHE A 158 -19.45 -8.32 -17.78
CA PHE A 158 -18.39 -8.42 -18.77
C PHE A 158 -17.99 -9.89 -19.04
N ASP A 159 -18.13 -10.79 -18.06
CA ASP A 159 -17.92 -12.24 -18.23
C ASP A 159 -18.96 -12.88 -19.17
N GLU A 160 -20.20 -12.39 -19.16
CA GLU A 160 -21.25 -12.84 -20.09
C GLU A 160 -21.00 -12.32 -21.52
N GLU A 161 -20.38 -11.15 -21.62
CA GLU A 161 -20.19 -10.42 -22.86
C GLU A 161 -18.90 -10.79 -23.61
N ASP A 162 -17.81 -11.14 -22.93
CA ASP A 162 -16.55 -11.57 -23.54
C ASP A 162 -16.22 -13.02 -23.12
N PRO A 163 -16.54 -14.02 -23.96
CA PRO A 163 -16.29 -15.43 -23.65
C PRO A 163 -14.81 -15.77 -23.37
N TYR A 164 -13.88 -14.94 -23.83
CA TYR A 164 -12.44 -15.14 -23.60
C TYR A 164 -11.98 -14.63 -22.24
N PHE A 165 -12.79 -13.82 -21.55
CA PHE A 165 -12.44 -13.24 -20.25
C PHE A 165 -12.14 -14.33 -19.22
N LYS A 166 -13.06 -15.28 -19.04
CA LYS A 166 -12.88 -16.41 -18.12
C LYS A 166 -11.72 -17.33 -18.52
N LEU A 167 -11.54 -17.55 -19.82
CA LEU A 167 -10.49 -18.42 -20.35
C LEU A 167 -9.09 -17.85 -20.06
N ASP A 168 -8.89 -16.55 -20.27
CA ASP A 168 -7.61 -15.88 -19.97
C ASP A 168 -7.27 -15.94 -18.48
N LEU A 169 -8.27 -15.71 -17.62
CA LEU A 169 -8.11 -15.78 -16.17
C LEU A 169 -7.81 -17.21 -15.66
N GLN A 170 -8.36 -18.23 -16.32
CA GLN A 170 -8.08 -19.63 -15.99
C GLN A 170 -6.74 -20.13 -16.54
N CYS A 171 -6.32 -19.64 -17.71
CA CYS A 171 -5.05 -20.03 -18.33
C CYS A 171 -3.86 -19.58 -17.47
N LYS A 172 -3.90 -18.35 -16.95
CA LYS A 172 -2.88 -17.83 -16.04
C LYS A 172 -2.81 -18.57 -14.70
N LYS A 173 -3.93 -19.12 -14.23
CA LYS A 173 -3.93 -20.00 -13.04
C LYS A 173 -3.06 -21.24 -13.25
N ARG A 174 -3.00 -21.79 -14.47
CA ARG A 174 -2.17 -22.97 -14.79
C ARG A 174 -0.69 -22.62 -14.94
N GLU A 175 -0.36 -21.47 -15.50
CA GLU A 175 1.04 -21.02 -15.63
C GLU A 175 1.70 -20.76 -14.28
N VAL A 176 0.97 -20.26 -13.29
CA VAL A 176 1.51 -20.03 -11.94
C VAL A 176 1.84 -21.34 -11.23
N ILE A 177 0.98 -22.36 -11.32
CA ILE A 177 1.20 -23.67 -10.67
C ILE A 177 2.44 -24.37 -11.25
N VAL A 178 2.65 -24.29 -12.57
CA VAL A 178 3.81 -24.93 -13.22
C VAL A 178 5.14 -24.27 -12.82
N ASN A 179 5.12 -23.02 -12.37
CA ASN A 179 6.33 -22.28 -11.97
C ASN A 179 6.71 -22.45 -10.48
N ASP A 180 5.81 -22.95 -9.63
CA ASP A 180 6.09 -23.18 -8.19
C ASP A 180 6.61 -24.59 -7.88
N ASP A 181 6.55 -25.53 -8.83
CA ASP A 181 6.99 -26.93 -8.65
C ASP A 181 8.49 -27.15 -8.99
N GLY A 182 9.27 -26.08 -9.10
CA GLY A 182 10.68 -26.11 -9.50
C GLY A 182 11.56 -25.12 -8.74
N SER A 183 11.87 -25.42 -7.47
CA SER A 183 12.97 -24.83 -6.68
C SER A 183 13.33 -25.73 -5.51
#